data_AF-A0A382BVP4-F1
#
_entry.id   AF-A0A382BVP4-F1
#
_cell.length_a   1.000
_cell.length_b   1.000
_cell.length_c   1.000
_cell.angle_alpha   90.00
_cell.angle_beta   90.00
_cell.angle_gamma   90.00
#
_symmetry.space_group_name_H-M   'P 1'
#
loop_
_entity.id
_entity.type
_entity.pdbx_description
1 polymer ?
#
loop_
_entity_poly.entity_id
_entity_poly.type
_entity_poly.pdbx_seq_one_letter_code
_entity_poly.pdbx_strand_id
1 'polypeptide(L)'
;MKHLLLTTIAAVLLSVTVSASKVKDTKFKYGRGFFDAPFNEVITTETPGATIIYTLDGSDPRRSETTISGTSPLTVAIDPSSIIKRPKTPGVIVRAYAQKEGWNETNVDTETYIFVESVTHQDPASPGGGWPVGHRVNRQVMIYGMNQSVINDVRWKDKMSDALKAIPSMSLVASLDDWFGPSDGLYANPREQGKKTEI
;
A
#
# COMPACT_ATOMS: atom_id res chain seq x y z
N MET A 1 -54.50 25.86 53.20
CA MET A 1 -53.17 25.52 52.66
C MET A 1 -53.39 24.73 51.38
N LYS A 2 -53.17 25.35 50.21
CA LYS A 2 -53.38 24.74 48.88
C LYS A 2 -52.10 23.98 48.51
N HIS A 3 -52.18 22.65 48.45
CA HIS A 3 -51.05 21.82 48.01
C HIS A 3 -50.91 21.91 46.48
N LEU A 4 -49.79 22.47 46.04
CA LEU A 4 -49.37 22.57 44.65
C LEU A 4 -48.66 21.27 44.27
N LEU A 5 -49.28 20.45 43.42
CA LEU A 5 -48.68 19.23 42.86
C LEU A 5 -47.71 19.63 41.74
N LEU A 6 -46.41 19.45 41.98
CA LEU A 6 -45.36 19.57 40.97
C LEU A 6 -45.41 18.33 40.06
N THR A 7 -45.72 18.52 38.78
CA THR A 7 -45.63 17.48 37.76
C THR A 7 -44.24 17.54 37.12
N THR A 8 -43.39 16.57 37.45
CA THR A 8 -42.10 16.36 36.80
C THR A 8 -42.31 15.63 35.48
N ILE A 9 -42.02 16.29 34.35
CA ILE A 9 -41.96 15.66 33.03
C ILE A 9 -40.61 14.98 32.91
N ALA A 10 -40.58 13.65 32.92
CA ALA A 10 -39.38 12.87 32.61
C ALA A 10 -39.26 12.73 31.08
N ALA A 11 -38.27 13.40 30.48
CA ALA A 11 -37.91 13.17 29.09
C ALA A 11 -37.08 11.87 28.99
N VAL A 12 -37.65 10.84 28.39
CA VAL A 12 -36.94 9.61 28.06
C VAL A 12 -36.11 9.88 26.80
N LEU A 13 -34.79 10.05 26.95
CA LEU A 13 -33.87 10.02 25.82
C LEU A 13 -33.66 8.57 25.39
N LEU A 14 -34.30 8.19 24.29
CA LEU A 14 -34.06 6.92 23.63
C LEU A 14 -32.80 7.04 22.77
N SER A 15 -31.66 6.55 23.24
CA SER A 15 -30.46 6.43 22.42
C SER A 15 -30.59 5.21 21.50
N VAL A 16 -30.95 5.44 20.23
CA VAL A 16 -30.88 4.40 19.20
C VAL A 16 -29.43 4.29 18.74
N THR A 17 -28.74 3.23 19.15
CA THR A 17 -27.45 2.88 18.55
C THR A 17 -27.70 2.28 17.17
N VAL A 18 -27.66 3.11 16.13
CA VAL A 18 -27.59 2.64 14.74
C VAL A 18 -26.18 2.08 14.53
N SER A 19 -26.03 0.76 14.54
CA SER A 19 -24.82 0.14 14.03
C SER A 19 -24.80 0.30 12.51
N ALA A 20 -23.92 1.18 12.02
CA ALA A 20 -23.68 1.34 10.58
C ALA A 20 -23.29 -0.01 9.96
N SER A 21 -23.94 -0.39 8.86
CA SER A 21 -23.58 -1.60 8.13
C SER A 21 -22.15 -1.49 7.57
N LYS A 22 -21.45 -2.62 7.41
CA LYS A 22 -20.07 -2.62 6.90
C LYS A 22 -20.05 -2.80 5.39
N VAL A 23 -19.25 -1.98 4.69
CA VAL A 23 -18.97 -2.13 3.27
C VAL A 23 -18.26 -3.47 3.03
N LYS A 24 -18.67 -4.19 2.00
CA LYS A 24 -18.05 -5.44 1.56
C LYS A 24 -16.64 -5.17 1.05
N ASP A 25 -15.76 -6.10 1.38
CA ASP A 25 -14.33 -6.01 1.14
C ASP A 25 -13.97 -5.77 -0.33
N THR A 26 -12.83 -5.14 -0.58
CA THR A 26 -12.31 -4.98 -1.92
C THR A 26 -11.85 -6.32 -2.50
N LYS A 27 -11.96 -6.46 -3.82
CA LYS A 27 -11.46 -7.63 -4.57
C LYS A 27 -10.70 -7.16 -5.80
N PHE A 28 -9.61 -7.86 -6.08
CA PHE A 28 -8.72 -7.59 -7.21
C PHE A 28 -8.81 -8.77 -8.17
N LYS A 29 -8.97 -8.48 -9.46
CA LYS A 29 -9.18 -9.51 -10.49
C LYS A 29 -7.90 -10.28 -10.77
N TYR A 30 -6.76 -9.60 -10.89
CA TYR A 30 -5.47 -10.25 -11.16
C TYR A 30 -4.69 -10.48 -9.87
N GLY A 31 -4.69 -9.48 -8.96
CA GLY A 31 -4.02 -9.57 -7.67
C GLY A 31 -2.49 -9.48 -7.78
N ARG A 32 -1.81 -9.44 -6.63
CA ARG A 32 -0.36 -9.28 -6.50
C ARG A 32 0.42 -10.40 -7.17
N GLY A 33 1.65 -10.08 -7.57
CA GLY A 33 2.57 -11.05 -8.11
C GLY A 33 3.56 -10.45 -9.10
N PHE A 34 4.12 -11.34 -9.93
CA PHE A 34 5.05 -10.98 -10.99
C PHE A 34 4.34 -10.86 -12.33
N PHE A 35 4.66 -9.81 -13.08
CA PHE A 35 4.05 -9.49 -14.36
C PHE A 35 5.11 -9.14 -15.40
N ASP A 36 4.84 -9.48 -16.65
CA ASP A 36 5.76 -9.25 -17.76
C ASP A 36 5.38 -8.02 -18.61
N ALA A 37 4.12 -7.56 -18.52
CA ALA A 37 3.62 -6.43 -19.29
C ALA A 37 2.59 -5.59 -18.51
N PRO A 38 2.52 -4.26 -18.72
CA PRO A 38 1.50 -3.39 -18.13
C PRO A 38 0.09 -3.88 -18.43
N PHE A 39 -0.84 -3.65 -17.50
CA PHE A 39 -2.22 -4.10 -17.63
C PHE A 39 -3.18 -3.21 -16.82
N ASN A 40 -4.47 -3.49 -16.94
CA ASN A 40 -5.52 -2.82 -16.20
C ASN A 40 -6.07 -3.75 -15.12
N GLU A 41 -5.80 -3.44 -13.85
CA GLU A 41 -6.44 -4.12 -12.72
C GLU A 41 -7.89 -3.65 -12.57
N VAL A 42 -8.76 -4.56 -12.13
CA VAL A 42 -10.16 -4.28 -11.84
C VAL A 42 -10.40 -4.50 -10.35
N ILE A 43 -10.67 -3.41 -9.64
CA ILE A 43 -11.02 -3.44 -8.23
C ILE A 43 -12.54 -3.42 -8.10
N THR A 44 -13.09 -4.36 -7.34
CA THR A 44 -14.53 -4.46 -7.08
C THR A 44 -14.86 -4.45 -5.59
N THR A 45 -16.10 -4.12 -5.26
CA THR A 45 -16.73 -4.39 -3.97
C THR A 45 -18.17 -4.82 -4.24
N GLU A 46 -18.66 -5.80 -3.50
CA GLU A 46 -20.04 -6.28 -3.64
C GLU A 46 -21.08 -5.29 -3.09
N THR A 47 -20.67 -4.18 -2.47
CA THR A 47 -21.60 -3.17 -1.94
C THR A 47 -22.04 -2.22 -3.04
N PRO A 48 -23.31 -2.23 -3.47
CA PRO A 48 -23.77 -1.35 -4.53
C PRO A 48 -23.69 0.11 -4.11
N GLY A 49 -23.18 0.96 -5.00
CA GLY A 49 -23.00 2.39 -4.77
C GLY A 49 -21.86 2.74 -3.81
N ALA A 50 -20.98 1.80 -3.48
CA ALA A 50 -19.74 2.11 -2.78
C ALA A 50 -18.70 2.72 -3.73
N THR A 51 -17.91 3.64 -3.19
CA THR A 51 -16.76 4.25 -3.86
C THR A 51 -15.50 3.51 -3.43
N ILE A 52 -14.65 3.18 -4.38
CA ILE A 52 -13.30 2.64 -4.16
C ILE A 52 -12.33 3.81 -4.21
N ILE A 53 -11.44 3.88 -3.23
CA ILE A 53 -10.43 4.92 -3.07
C ILE A 53 -9.07 4.25 -2.96
N TYR A 54 -8.08 4.72 -3.72
CA TYR A 54 -6.78 4.09 -3.81
C TYR A 54 -5.61 5.06 -4.06
N THR A 55 -4.39 4.57 -3.83
CA THR A 55 -3.11 5.21 -4.15
C THR A 55 -2.21 4.25 -4.94
N LEU A 56 -1.23 4.81 -5.66
CA LEU A 56 -0.27 4.06 -6.48
C LEU A 56 1.19 4.16 -6.00
N ASP A 57 1.41 4.94 -4.94
CA ASP A 57 2.71 5.25 -4.35
C ASP A 57 2.96 4.50 -3.03
N GLY A 58 2.01 3.66 -2.59
CA GLY A 58 2.08 2.91 -1.33
C GLY A 58 1.69 3.70 -0.07
N SER A 59 1.27 4.97 -0.20
CA SER A 59 0.74 5.77 0.91
C SER A 59 -0.68 5.33 1.32
N ASP A 60 -1.11 5.63 2.55
CA ASP A 60 -2.48 5.31 3.01
C ASP A 60 -3.52 6.16 2.25
N PRO A 61 -4.44 5.56 1.47
CA PRO A 61 -5.42 6.30 0.67
C PRO A 61 -6.36 7.18 1.49
N ARG A 62 -6.48 6.97 2.81
CA ARG A 62 -7.31 7.81 3.69
C ARG A 62 -6.73 9.19 3.93
N ARG A 63 -5.41 9.35 3.81
CA ARG A 63 -4.69 10.57 4.21
C ARG A 63 -3.77 11.11 3.12
N SER A 64 -3.63 10.40 2.00
CA SER A 64 -2.72 10.78 0.94
C SER A 64 -3.28 11.85 0.02
N GLU A 65 -2.41 12.77 -0.39
CA GLU A 65 -2.70 13.75 -1.44
C GLU A 65 -2.73 13.13 -2.84
N THR A 66 -2.12 11.94 -3.01
CA THR A 66 -2.09 11.21 -4.28
C THR A 66 -3.32 10.33 -4.49
N THR A 67 -4.28 10.37 -3.56
CA THR A 67 -5.49 9.56 -3.61
C THR A 67 -6.30 9.78 -4.90
N ILE A 68 -6.83 8.67 -5.44
CA ILE A 68 -7.74 8.60 -6.58
C ILE A 68 -8.98 7.84 -6.12
N SER A 69 -10.16 8.20 -6.63
CA SER A 69 -11.41 7.52 -6.30
C SER A 69 -12.26 7.24 -7.53
N GLY A 70 -13.12 6.24 -7.43
CA GLY A 70 -14.08 5.91 -8.48
C GLY A 70 -15.11 4.87 -8.01
N THR A 71 -16.18 4.72 -8.79
CA THR A 71 -17.25 3.76 -8.49
C THR A 71 -16.82 2.33 -8.82
N SER A 72 -17.32 1.34 -8.07
CA SER A 72 -17.14 -0.06 -8.42
C SER A 72 -17.98 -0.48 -9.64
N PRO A 73 -17.46 -1.28 -10.58
CA PRO A 73 -16.07 -1.75 -10.71
C PRO A 73 -15.14 -0.62 -11.18
N LEU A 74 -13.95 -0.54 -10.57
CA LEU A 74 -12.95 0.49 -10.87
C LEU A 74 -11.77 -0.11 -11.63
N THR A 75 -11.42 0.49 -12.77
CA THR A 75 -10.23 0.11 -13.53
C THR A 75 -9.04 0.97 -13.11
N VAL A 76 -7.91 0.33 -12.82
CA VAL A 76 -6.66 0.97 -12.41
C VAL A 76 -5.54 0.55 -13.35
N ALA A 77 -4.86 1.52 -13.96
CA ALA A 77 -3.73 1.25 -14.84
C ALA A 77 -2.49 0.85 -14.01
N ILE A 78 -1.97 -0.34 -14.26
CA ILE A 78 -0.77 -0.89 -13.64
C ILE A 78 0.36 -0.86 -14.66
N ASP A 79 1.22 0.14 -14.54
CA ASP A 79 2.33 0.37 -15.45
C ASP A 79 3.57 0.86 -14.68
N PRO A 80 4.70 0.10 -14.69
CA PRO A 80 5.92 0.48 -13.98
C PRO A 80 6.54 1.77 -14.54
N SER A 81 6.26 2.13 -15.81
CA SER A 81 6.76 3.33 -16.45
C SER A 81 5.99 4.61 -16.10
N SER A 82 4.77 4.48 -15.57
CA SER A 82 3.91 5.61 -15.21
C SER A 82 4.46 6.39 -14.02
N ILE A 83 4.40 7.72 -14.11
CA ILE A 83 4.74 8.66 -13.03
C ILE A 83 3.50 9.41 -12.50
N ILE A 84 2.31 9.04 -12.95
CA ILE A 84 1.07 9.70 -12.55
C ILE A 84 0.74 9.26 -11.14
N LYS A 85 0.86 10.19 -10.18
CA LYS A 85 0.57 9.97 -8.75
C LYS A 85 1.36 8.81 -8.12
N ARG A 86 2.53 8.48 -8.67
CA ARG A 86 3.48 7.50 -8.13
C ARG A 86 4.91 7.79 -8.59
N PRO A 87 5.93 7.34 -7.84
CA PRO A 87 7.29 7.31 -8.35
C PRO A 87 7.48 6.23 -9.43
N LYS A 88 8.48 6.43 -10.31
CA LYS A 88 8.89 5.41 -11.28
C LYS A 88 9.72 4.32 -10.61
N THR A 89 9.07 3.26 -10.18
CA THR A 89 9.69 2.05 -9.58
C THR A 89 9.34 0.80 -10.42
N PRO A 90 10.13 -0.30 -10.34
CA PRO A 90 9.80 -1.57 -10.99
C PRO A 90 8.54 -2.26 -10.48
N GLY A 91 8.05 -1.85 -9.31
CA GLY A 91 6.82 -2.36 -8.72
C GLY A 91 5.75 -1.29 -8.65
N VAL A 92 4.51 -1.62 -9.03
CA VAL A 92 3.34 -0.76 -8.79
C VAL A 92 2.65 -1.25 -7.53
N ILE A 93 2.41 -0.35 -6.57
CA ILE A 93 1.77 -0.69 -5.30
C ILE A 93 0.40 -0.06 -5.30
N VAL A 94 -0.66 -0.86 -5.25
CA VAL A 94 -2.03 -0.38 -5.09
C VAL A 94 -2.43 -0.59 -3.64
N ARG A 95 -2.78 0.51 -2.95
CA ARG A 95 -3.47 0.45 -1.67
C ARG A 95 -4.87 0.96 -1.84
N ALA A 96 -5.89 0.16 -1.51
CA ALA A 96 -7.27 0.53 -1.76
C ALA A 96 -8.19 0.20 -0.58
N TYR A 97 -9.25 0.97 -0.42
CA TYR A 97 -10.38 0.66 0.45
C TYR A 97 -11.69 1.09 -0.22
N ALA A 98 -12.81 0.59 0.29
CA ALA A 98 -14.14 0.97 -0.16
C ALA A 98 -14.93 1.65 0.96
N GLN A 99 -15.69 2.69 0.60
CA GLN A 99 -16.56 3.42 1.52
C GLN A 99 -17.94 3.67 0.91
N LYS A 100 -18.91 3.89 1.78
CA LYS A 100 -20.26 4.32 1.43
C LYS A 100 -20.82 5.18 2.57
N GLU A 101 -21.50 6.27 2.24
CA GLU A 101 -22.06 7.17 3.25
C GLU A 101 -22.99 6.43 4.21
N GLY A 102 -22.81 6.65 5.52
CA GLY A 102 -23.57 5.98 6.57
C GLY A 102 -23.17 4.52 6.84
N TRP A 103 -22.10 4.02 6.20
CA TRP A 103 -21.59 2.66 6.38
C TRP A 103 -20.16 2.70 6.92
N ASN A 104 -19.78 1.67 7.68
CA ASN A 104 -18.40 1.46 8.08
C ASN A 104 -17.59 1.04 6.84
N GLU A 105 -16.53 1.77 6.55
CA GLU A 105 -15.59 1.49 5.46
C GLU A 105 -14.84 0.16 5.66
N THR A 106 -14.20 -0.32 4.58
CA THR A 106 -13.31 -1.48 4.66
C THR A 106 -11.97 -1.10 5.29
N ASN A 107 -11.19 -2.12 5.69
CA ASN A 107 -9.76 -1.95 5.85
C ASN A 107 -9.12 -1.56 4.51
N VAL A 108 -7.85 -1.15 4.56
CA VAL A 108 -7.05 -0.96 3.34
C VAL A 108 -6.42 -2.30 2.97
N ASP A 109 -6.67 -2.74 1.75
CA ASP A 109 -5.96 -3.84 1.12
C ASP A 109 -4.72 -3.31 0.39
N THR A 110 -3.74 -4.19 0.17
CA THR A 110 -2.51 -3.85 -0.55
C THR A 110 -2.13 -4.94 -1.52
N GLU A 111 -1.98 -4.58 -2.79
CA GLU A 111 -1.51 -5.45 -3.86
C GLU A 111 -0.26 -4.84 -4.49
N THR A 112 0.80 -5.65 -4.63
CA THR A 112 2.06 -5.25 -5.24
C THR A 112 2.26 -6.02 -6.54
N TYR A 113 2.46 -5.30 -7.64
CA TYR A 113 2.66 -5.84 -8.97
C TYR A 113 4.11 -5.58 -9.39
N ILE A 114 4.92 -6.63 -9.49
CA ILE A 114 6.36 -6.53 -9.74
C ILE A 114 6.66 -6.85 -11.20
N PHE A 115 7.31 -5.93 -11.90
CA PHE A 115 7.66 -6.08 -13.31
C PHE A 115 9.11 -6.53 -13.46
N VAL A 116 9.30 -7.82 -13.78
CA VAL A 116 10.61 -8.48 -13.67
C VAL A 116 11.66 -7.84 -14.57
N GLU A 117 11.28 -7.50 -15.81
CA GLU A 117 12.16 -6.78 -16.73
C GLU A 117 12.61 -5.42 -16.16
N SER A 118 11.70 -4.70 -15.51
CA SER A 118 12.03 -3.41 -14.86
C SER A 118 12.93 -3.60 -13.65
N VAL A 119 12.83 -4.71 -12.92
CA VAL A 119 13.70 -5.01 -11.76
C VAL A 119 15.16 -5.18 -12.20
N THR A 120 15.40 -5.85 -13.33
CA THR A 120 16.77 -6.06 -13.85
C THR A 120 17.46 -4.76 -14.27
N HIS A 121 16.68 -3.72 -14.54
CA HIS A 121 17.12 -2.37 -14.91
C HIS A 121 16.84 -1.32 -13.82
N GLN A 122 16.60 -1.75 -12.57
CA GLN A 122 16.35 -0.83 -11.46
C GLN A 122 17.53 0.14 -11.28
N ASP A 123 17.22 1.43 -11.10
CA ASP A 123 18.23 2.45 -10.87
C ASP A 123 19.06 2.10 -9.63
N PRO A 124 20.40 1.97 -9.76
CA PRO A 124 21.24 1.63 -8.62
C PRO A 124 21.25 2.72 -7.55
N ALA A 125 21.03 3.99 -7.89
CA ALA A 125 21.11 5.12 -6.96
C ALA A 125 19.94 5.16 -5.97
N SER A 126 18.73 4.82 -6.42
CA SER A 126 17.51 4.73 -5.60
C SER A 126 16.36 4.12 -6.42
N PRO A 127 15.46 3.30 -5.82
CA PRO A 127 14.23 2.88 -6.49
C PRO A 127 13.28 4.05 -6.83
N GLY A 128 13.47 5.24 -6.24
CA GLY A 128 12.58 6.40 -6.36
C GLY A 128 11.65 6.57 -5.15
N GLY A 129 10.74 7.54 -5.17
CA GLY A 129 9.67 7.63 -4.15
C GLY A 129 10.12 8.02 -2.75
N GLY A 130 11.22 8.78 -2.62
CA GLY A 130 11.77 9.20 -1.32
C GLY A 130 12.76 8.21 -0.71
N TRP A 131 13.01 7.07 -1.35
CA TRP A 131 14.03 6.12 -0.90
C TRP A 131 15.41 6.79 -0.80
N PRO A 132 16.19 6.52 0.27
CA PRO A 132 17.45 7.20 0.51
C PRO A 132 18.41 7.15 -0.67
N VAL A 133 18.84 8.32 -1.13
CA VAL A 133 19.78 8.49 -2.24
C VAL A 133 21.21 8.49 -1.72
N GLY A 134 22.15 7.95 -2.51
CA GLY A 134 23.58 7.97 -2.15
C GLY A 134 24.03 6.80 -1.28
N HIS A 135 23.24 5.74 -1.22
CA HIS A 135 23.59 4.44 -0.64
C HIS A 135 23.95 4.44 0.84
N ARG A 136 23.80 5.53 1.60
CA ARG A 136 24.19 5.55 3.02
C ARG A 136 23.08 6.04 3.90
N VAL A 137 22.64 5.18 4.81
CA VAL A 137 21.65 5.49 5.86
C VAL A 137 22.24 5.01 7.18
N ASN A 138 22.43 5.91 8.14
CA ASN A 138 22.96 5.58 9.47
C ASN A 138 24.13 4.56 9.47
N ARG A 139 25.19 4.86 8.69
CA ARG A 139 26.38 4.02 8.46
C ARG A 139 26.16 2.70 7.70
N GLN A 140 24.93 2.37 7.30
CA GLN A 140 24.62 1.22 6.45
C GLN A 140 24.76 1.55 4.97
N VAL A 141 25.10 0.56 4.15
CA VAL A 141 25.20 0.71 2.69
C VAL A 141 24.00 0.07 2.00
N MET A 142 23.21 0.87 1.29
CA MET A 142 22.04 0.42 0.54
C MET A 142 22.41 0.10 -0.91
N ILE A 143 22.14 -1.14 -1.34
CA ILE A 143 22.36 -1.58 -2.72
C ILE A 143 21.00 -1.89 -3.32
N TYR A 144 20.55 -1.02 -4.24
CA TYR A 144 19.22 -1.14 -4.84
C TYR A 144 19.26 -1.86 -6.19
N GLY A 145 20.24 -1.54 -7.03
CA GLY A 145 20.34 -2.10 -8.37
C GLY A 145 20.90 -3.52 -8.39
N MET A 146 20.45 -4.30 -9.37
CA MET A 146 21.09 -5.60 -9.67
C MET A 146 22.44 -5.38 -10.35
N ASN A 147 23.41 -6.24 -10.06
CA ASN A 147 24.74 -6.17 -10.68
C ASN A 147 24.63 -6.44 -12.19
N GLN A 148 24.88 -5.41 -13.00
CA GLN A 148 24.72 -5.46 -14.45
C GLN A 148 25.67 -6.44 -15.14
N SER A 149 26.81 -6.78 -14.53
CA SER A 149 27.69 -7.84 -15.06
C SER A 149 27.06 -9.22 -14.94
N VAL A 150 26.16 -9.43 -13.98
CA VAL A 150 25.39 -10.69 -13.84
C VAL A 150 24.19 -10.69 -14.79
N ILE A 151 23.47 -9.56 -14.88
CA ILE A 151 22.32 -9.40 -15.79
C ILE A 151 22.73 -9.64 -17.24
N ASN A 152 23.88 -9.09 -17.65
CA ASN A 152 24.34 -9.14 -19.05
C ASN A 152 25.21 -10.37 -19.37
N ASP A 153 25.50 -11.24 -18.39
CA ASP A 153 26.32 -12.42 -18.62
C ASP A 153 25.60 -13.43 -19.52
N VAL A 154 26.29 -13.91 -20.56
CA VAL A 154 25.72 -14.85 -21.55
C VAL A 154 25.19 -16.13 -20.91
N ARG A 155 25.70 -16.51 -19.73
CA ARG A 155 25.29 -17.72 -19.01
C ARG A 155 23.96 -17.55 -18.28
N TRP A 156 23.59 -16.31 -17.94
CA TRP A 156 22.51 -15.98 -16.99
C TRP A 156 21.43 -15.06 -17.54
N LYS A 157 21.74 -14.22 -18.54
CA LYS A 157 20.84 -13.18 -19.05
C LYS A 157 19.44 -13.70 -19.41
N ASP A 158 19.37 -14.89 -20.02
CA ASP A 158 18.11 -15.49 -20.48
C ASP A 158 17.40 -16.27 -19.36
N LYS A 159 17.96 -16.32 -18.14
CA LYS A 159 17.43 -17.04 -16.98
C LYS A 159 16.93 -16.11 -15.88
N MET A 160 17.15 -14.80 -16.01
CA MET A 160 16.89 -13.86 -14.91
C MET A 160 15.42 -13.81 -14.52
N SER A 161 14.52 -13.84 -15.51
CA SER A 161 13.08 -13.80 -15.26
C SER A 161 12.60 -15.03 -14.48
N ASP A 162 12.97 -16.21 -14.95
CA ASP A 162 12.64 -17.47 -14.30
C ASP A 162 13.25 -17.55 -12.88
N ALA A 163 14.50 -17.11 -12.72
CA ALA A 163 15.18 -17.10 -11.43
C ALA A 163 14.48 -16.21 -10.40
N LEU A 164 14.06 -15.00 -10.78
CA LEU A 164 13.34 -14.08 -9.88
C LEU A 164 11.95 -14.61 -9.51
N LYS A 165 11.25 -15.25 -10.45
CA LYS A 165 9.93 -15.86 -10.20
C LYS A 165 10.00 -17.16 -9.38
N ALA A 166 11.13 -17.87 -9.41
CA ALA A 166 11.30 -19.14 -8.72
C ALA A 166 11.50 -19.00 -7.19
N ILE A 167 11.83 -17.80 -6.70
CA ILE A 167 12.08 -17.57 -5.28
C ILE A 167 10.77 -17.17 -4.58
N PRO A 168 10.35 -17.88 -3.51
CA PRO A 168 9.25 -17.43 -2.67
C PRO A 168 9.49 -16.01 -2.19
N SER A 169 8.56 -15.12 -2.51
CA SER A 169 8.70 -13.68 -2.26
C SER A 169 7.61 -13.19 -1.32
N MET A 170 8.00 -12.33 -0.38
CA MET A 170 7.09 -11.65 0.54
C MET A 170 7.20 -10.14 0.34
N SER A 171 6.07 -9.46 0.16
CA SER A 171 6.01 -7.99 0.08
C SER A 171 5.66 -7.45 1.46
N LEU A 172 6.53 -6.60 2.01
CA LEU A 172 6.29 -5.86 3.24
C LEU A 172 6.01 -4.40 2.90
N VAL A 173 5.05 -3.79 3.61
CA VAL A 173 4.62 -2.40 3.35
C VAL A 173 4.64 -1.64 4.66
N ALA A 174 5.45 -0.59 4.71
CA ALA A 174 5.56 0.35 5.82
C ALA A 174 6.00 1.71 5.27
N SER A 175 5.98 2.75 6.09
CA SER A 175 6.49 4.06 5.68
C SER A 175 8.01 4.02 5.50
N LEU A 176 8.58 4.98 4.78
CA LEU A 176 10.04 5.06 4.65
C LEU A 176 10.75 5.31 5.97
N ASP A 177 10.09 5.98 6.92
CA ASP A 177 10.64 6.20 8.27
C ASP A 177 10.70 4.90 9.06
N ASP A 178 9.69 4.02 8.95
CA ASP A 178 9.72 2.68 9.57
C ASP A 178 10.90 1.82 9.05
N TRP A 179 11.34 2.08 7.81
CA TRP A 179 12.47 1.38 7.21
C TRP A 179 13.82 2.05 7.48
N PHE A 180 13.89 3.38 7.37
CA PHE A 180 15.15 4.15 7.27
C PHE A 180 15.27 5.30 8.27
N GLY A 181 14.26 5.50 9.11
CA GLY A 181 14.27 6.48 10.19
C GLY A 181 15.52 6.30 11.07
N PRO A 182 16.25 7.37 11.39
CA PRO A 182 17.52 7.25 12.10
C PRO A 182 17.36 6.71 13.53
N SER A 183 16.18 6.87 14.14
CA SER A 183 15.86 6.45 15.50
C SER A 183 15.40 5.00 15.62
N ASP A 184 14.58 4.55 14.67
CA ASP A 184 13.73 3.35 14.81
C ASP A 184 13.55 2.59 13.49
N GLY A 185 14.12 3.10 12.40
CA GLY A 185 14.06 2.46 11.09
C GLY A 185 14.81 1.12 11.08
N LEU A 186 14.14 0.06 10.63
CA LEU A 186 14.67 -1.31 10.65
C LEU A 186 16.03 -1.44 9.97
N TYR A 187 16.20 -0.84 8.79
CA TYR A 187 17.44 -0.89 8.03
C TYR A 187 18.46 0.15 8.47
N ALA A 188 18.05 1.20 9.17
CA ALA A 188 18.97 2.19 9.73
C ALA A 188 19.63 1.66 11.02
N ASN A 189 18.94 0.84 11.80
CA ASN A 189 19.35 0.39 13.12
C ASN A 189 19.45 -1.14 13.27
N PRO A 190 20.17 -1.86 12.37
CA PRO A 190 20.14 -3.33 12.33
C PRO A 190 20.81 -4.03 13.52
N ARG A 191 21.47 -3.28 14.40
CA ARG A 191 22.10 -3.80 15.63
C ARG A 191 21.24 -3.63 16.87
N GLU A 192 20.14 -2.89 16.75
CA GLU A 192 19.20 -2.70 17.83
C GLU A 192 18.32 -3.96 17.93
N GLN A 193 18.26 -4.53 19.14
CA GLN A 193 17.60 -5.82 19.40
C GLN A 193 16.93 -5.84 20.77
N GLY A 194 15.87 -6.64 20.90
CA GLY A 194 15.19 -6.98 22.15
C GLY A 194 14.10 -6.01 22.58
N LYS A 195 13.50 -6.26 23.75
CA LYS A 195 12.34 -5.52 24.30
C LYS A 195 12.45 -3.99 24.37
N LYS A 196 13.67 -3.42 24.29
CA LYS A 196 13.87 -1.97 24.30
C LYS A 196 13.61 -1.31 22.94
N THR A 197 13.53 -2.11 21.87
CA THR A 197 13.44 -1.67 20.48
C THR A 197 12.18 -2.21 19.79
N GLU A 198 11.40 -3.03 20.48
CA GLU A 198 10.06 -3.47 20.05
C GLU A 198 9.05 -2.40 20.46
N ILE A 199 8.49 -1.70 19.48
CA ILE A 199 7.49 -0.63 19.63
C ILE A 199 6.10 -1.24 19.80
#